data_AF-A0A924EPN5-F1
#
_entry.id   AF-A0A924EPN5-F1
#
_cell.length_a   1.000
_cell.length_b   1.000
_cell.length_c   1.000
_cell.angle_alpha   90.00
_cell.angle_beta   90.00
_cell.angle_gamma   90.00
#
_symmetry.space_group_name_H-M   'P 1'
#
loop_
_entity.id
_entity.type
_entity.pdbx_description
1 polymer ?
#
loop_
_entity_poly.entity_id
_entity_poly.type
_entity_poly.pdbx_seq_one_letter_code
_entity_poly.pdbx_strand_id
1 'polypeptide(L)'
;MKKNNSRLYIFIAIIIAFFIYSKFNKDEKSDTVNLTKNEIIEKKPILEYLGDKYYSNWEEPSTNDFALLTKILSKNNTSNCSNFFVNKVRDDEYIIACTDDELNFRYFVVWLFSQKSGELAPDVIKVYKEPETFKNEQK
;
A
#
# COMPACT_ATOMS: atom_id res chain seq x y z
N MET A 1 -20.27 0.65 71.16
CA MET A 1 -19.27 1.09 70.16
C MET A 1 -19.69 0.61 68.77
N LYS A 2 -20.19 1.51 67.92
CA LYS A 2 -20.67 1.18 66.56
C LYS A 2 -19.48 1.32 65.61
N LYS A 3 -18.91 0.20 65.15
CA LYS A 3 -17.72 0.19 64.29
C LYS A 3 -18.14 0.64 62.88
N ASN A 4 -17.54 1.70 62.38
CA ASN A 4 -17.91 2.35 61.11
C ASN A 4 -17.56 1.45 59.91
N ASN A 5 -18.55 0.70 59.42
CA ASN A 5 -18.45 -0.14 58.23
C ASN A 5 -18.38 0.65 56.90
N SER A 6 -18.42 1.99 56.96
CA SER A 6 -18.45 2.87 55.78
C SER A 6 -17.26 2.68 54.85
N ARG A 7 -16.06 2.41 55.39
CA ARG A 7 -14.87 2.17 54.56
C ARG A 7 -14.94 0.86 53.78
N LEU A 8 -15.62 -0.16 54.31
CA LEU A 8 -15.73 -1.46 53.65
C LEU A 8 -16.60 -1.38 52.38
N TYR A 9 -17.68 -0.61 52.42
CA TYR A 9 -18.56 -0.43 51.26
C TYR A 9 -17.87 0.31 50.10
N ILE A 10 -16.96 1.24 50.39
CA ILE A 10 -16.20 1.97 49.36
C ILE A 10 -15.27 1.01 48.60
N PHE A 11 -14.57 0.11 49.30
CA PHE A 11 -13.71 -0.88 48.64
C PHE A 11 -14.50 -1.86 47.77
N ILE A 12 -15.68 -2.30 48.22
CA ILE A 12 -16.55 -3.20 47.45
C ILE A 12 -17.04 -2.50 46.17
N ALA A 13 -17.42 -1.22 46.25
CA ALA A 13 -17.87 -0.45 45.08
C ALA A 13 -16.77 -0.29 44.01
N ILE A 14 -15.53 -0.05 44.43
CA ILE A 14 -14.38 0.09 43.51
C ILE A 14 -14.11 -1.24 42.79
N ILE A 15 -14.18 -2.37 43.50
CA ILE A 15 -13.98 -3.70 42.90
C ILE A 15 -15.07 -3.98 41.86
N ILE A 16 -16.33 -3.70 42.18
CA ILE A 16 -17.46 -3.89 41.25
C ILE A 16 -17.29 -3.00 40.00
N ALA A 17 -16.90 -1.74 40.17
CA ALA A 17 -16.66 -0.82 39.06
C ALA A 17 -15.52 -1.30 38.15
N PHE A 18 -14.43 -1.84 38.73
CA PHE A 18 -13.32 -2.41 37.97
C PHE A 18 -13.71 -3.67 37.17
N PHE A 19 -14.56 -4.54 37.75
CA PHE A 19 -15.10 -5.70 37.03
C PHE A 19 -16.06 -5.30 35.90
N ILE A 20 -16.87 -4.25 36.07
CA ILE A 20 -17.74 -3.72 35.01
C ILE A 20 -16.89 -3.10 33.90
N TYR A 21 -15.89 -2.29 34.24
CA TYR A 21 -15.01 -1.63 33.29
C TYR A 21 -14.18 -2.63 32.47
N SER A 22 -13.61 -3.65 33.12
CA SER A 22 -12.85 -4.70 32.43
C SER A 22 -13.70 -5.57 31.51
N LYS A 23 -15.01 -5.70 31.76
CA LYS A 23 -15.93 -6.43 30.87
C LYS A 23 -16.33 -5.62 29.64
N PHE A 24 -16.30 -4.29 29.70
CA PHE A 24 -16.70 -3.41 28.59
C PHE A 24 -15.60 -3.23 27.52
N ASN A 25 -14.33 -3.48 27.84
CA ASN A 25 -13.20 -3.30 26.92
C ASN A 25 -12.77 -4.57 26.17
N LYS A 26 -13.65 -5.59 26.07
CA LYS A 26 -13.28 -6.89 25.49
C LYS A 26 -13.96 -7.30 24.19
N ASP A 27 -14.77 -6.44 23.59
CA ASP A 27 -15.44 -6.74 22.32
C ASP A 27 -15.26 -5.61 21.30
N GLU A 28 -14.09 -5.55 20.66
CA GLU A 28 -13.99 -5.05 19.28
C GLU A 28 -12.93 -5.86 18.53
N LYS A 29 -13.22 -7.16 18.40
CA LYS A 29 -12.66 -7.99 17.33
C LYS A 29 -13.79 -8.87 16.82
N SER A 30 -14.58 -8.32 15.91
CA SER A 30 -15.55 -9.09 15.13
C SER A 30 -15.47 -8.65 13.68
N ASP A 31 -14.96 -9.55 12.87
CA ASP A 31 -15.08 -9.55 11.42
C ASP A 31 -16.56 -9.54 11.04
N THR A 32 -17.13 -8.36 10.80
CA THR A 32 -18.38 -8.21 10.04
C THR A 32 -18.07 -7.66 8.68
N VAL A 33 -17.81 -8.61 7.79
CA VAL A 33 -18.01 -8.53 6.35
C VAL A 33 -19.45 -8.06 6.10
N ASN A 34 -19.64 -6.76 5.94
CA ASN A 34 -20.79 -6.19 5.22
C ASN A 34 -20.31 -5.76 3.84
N LEU A 35 -20.12 -6.76 2.98
CA LEU A 35 -19.95 -6.61 1.53
C LEU A 35 -21.29 -6.19 0.91
N THR A 36 -21.74 -4.97 1.20
CA THR A 36 -22.77 -4.30 0.41
C THR A 36 -22.14 -3.84 -0.91
N LYS A 37 -22.31 -4.70 -1.92
CA LYS A 37 -22.49 -4.35 -3.33
C LYS A 37 -23.05 -2.93 -3.45
N ASN A 38 -22.27 -2.03 -4.07
CA ASN A 38 -22.54 -0.66 -4.55
C ASN A 38 -21.33 0.22 -4.19
N GLU A 39 -20.12 -0.15 -4.55
CA GLU A 39 -19.53 0.20 -5.83
C GLU A 39 -18.24 -0.66 -5.89
N ILE A 40 -18.17 -1.67 -6.76
CA ILE A 40 -16.85 -2.08 -7.23
C ILE A 40 -16.42 -0.85 -8.03
N ILE A 41 -15.77 0.11 -7.38
CA ILE A 41 -15.06 1.16 -8.08
C ILE A 41 -14.11 0.37 -8.96
N GLU A 42 -14.45 0.24 -10.23
CA GLU A 42 -13.62 -0.41 -11.23
C GLU A 42 -12.34 0.43 -11.26
N LYS A 43 -11.37 0.05 -10.42
CA LYS A 43 -10.11 0.78 -10.28
C LYS A 43 -9.54 0.82 -11.67
N LYS A 44 -9.45 2.00 -12.27
CA LYS A 44 -8.81 2.12 -13.57
C LYS A 44 -7.36 1.66 -13.42
N PRO A 45 -6.82 0.89 -14.39
CA PRO A 45 -5.41 0.52 -14.33
C PRO A 45 -4.57 1.78 -14.30
N ILE A 46 -3.49 1.84 -13.52
CA ILE A 46 -2.59 3.00 -13.53
C ILE A 46 -1.73 2.98 -14.79
N LEU A 47 -1.42 1.78 -15.30
CA LEU A 47 -0.60 1.57 -16.48
C LEU A 47 -1.18 0.43 -17.34
N GLU A 48 -1.23 0.63 -18.65
CA GLU A 48 -1.49 -0.43 -19.63
C GLU A 48 -0.23 -0.63 -20.48
N TYR A 49 0.31 -1.84 -20.52
CA TYR A 49 1.50 -2.22 -21.30
C TYR A 49 1.22 -3.50 -22.06
N LEU A 50 1.37 -3.48 -23.39
CA LEU A 50 1.08 -4.61 -24.29
C LEU A 50 -0.33 -5.21 -24.15
N GLY A 51 -1.30 -4.41 -23.72
CA GLY A 51 -2.69 -4.85 -23.47
C GLY A 51 -2.93 -5.41 -22.07
N ASP A 52 -1.87 -5.66 -21.29
CA ASP A 52 -1.97 -6.02 -19.88
C ASP A 52 -2.15 -4.76 -19.03
N LYS A 53 -3.04 -4.88 -18.03
CA LYS A 53 -3.46 -3.79 -17.15
C LYS A 53 -2.81 -3.94 -15.78
N TYR A 54 -2.06 -2.93 -15.37
CA TYR A 54 -1.36 -2.86 -14.09
C TYR A 54 -2.04 -1.82 -13.21
N TYR A 55 -2.48 -2.26 -12.04
CA TYR A 55 -3.19 -1.43 -11.07
C TYR A 55 -2.19 -0.88 -10.06
N SER A 56 -2.68 -0.16 -9.04
CA SER A 56 -1.87 0.49 -8.01
C SER A 56 -1.03 -0.44 -7.12
N ASN A 57 -0.87 -1.71 -7.47
CA ASN A 57 -0.06 -2.69 -6.74
C ASN A 57 1.44 -2.59 -7.08
N TRP A 58 1.95 -1.36 -7.16
CA TRP A 58 3.36 -1.11 -7.31
C TRP A 58 4.07 -1.44 -5.99
N GLU A 59 5.09 -2.29 -6.07
CA GLU A 59 5.82 -2.76 -4.89
C GLU A 59 7.22 -2.15 -4.87
N GLU A 60 7.76 -1.95 -3.67
CA GLU A 60 9.20 -1.74 -3.53
C GLU A 60 9.92 -3.04 -3.91
N PRO A 61 10.98 -2.98 -4.72
CA PRO A 61 11.74 -4.16 -5.07
C PRO A 61 12.37 -4.78 -3.83
N SER A 62 12.44 -6.12 -3.79
CA SER A 62 13.21 -6.81 -2.76
C SER A 62 14.67 -6.34 -2.76
N THR A 63 15.41 -6.44 -1.65
CA THR A 63 16.81 -5.97 -1.59
C THR A 63 17.69 -6.59 -2.68
N ASN A 64 17.46 -7.86 -3.02
CA ASN A 64 18.19 -8.55 -4.09
C ASN A 64 17.79 -8.04 -5.47
N ASP A 65 16.49 -7.85 -5.72
CA ASP A 65 16.00 -7.33 -6.99
C ASP A 65 16.41 -5.87 -7.20
N PHE A 66 16.40 -5.07 -6.13
CA PHE A 66 16.81 -3.67 -6.17
C PHE A 66 18.25 -3.53 -6.68
N ALA A 67 19.19 -4.29 -6.10
CA ALA A 67 20.59 -4.25 -6.51
C ALA A 67 20.77 -4.73 -7.97
N LEU A 68 20.06 -5.78 -8.36
CA LEU A 68 20.11 -6.32 -9.71
C LEU A 68 19.54 -5.35 -10.76
N LEU A 69 18.34 -4.83 -10.51
CA LEU A 69 17.65 -3.89 -11.40
C LEU A 69 18.43 -2.58 -11.53
N THR A 70 18.93 -2.02 -10.41
CA THR A 70 19.77 -0.82 -10.43
C THR A 70 21.02 -1.00 -11.28
N LYS A 71 21.67 -2.17 -11.17
CA LYS A 71 22.84 -2.51 -12.00
C LYS A 71 22.49 -2.56 -13.49
N ILE A 72 21.35 -3.17 -13.85
CA ILE A 72 20.90 -3.25 -15.24
C ILE A 72 20.56 -1.86 -15.78
N LEU A 73 19.78 -1.07 -15.04
CA LEU A 73 19.41 0.30 -15.42
C LEU A 73 20.65 1.18 -15.64
N SER A 74 21.61 1.13 -14.70
CA SER A 74 22.86 1.89 -14.80
C SER A 74 23.69 1.48 -16.03
N LYS A 75 23.79 0.18 -16.31
CA LYS A 75 24.52 -0.36 -17.47
C LYS A 75 23.93 0.09 -18.80
N ASN A 76 22.62 0.34 -18.85
CA ASN A 76 21.89 0.77 -20.04
C ASN A 76 21.70 2.30 -20.08
N ASN A 77 22.52 3.07 -19.34
CA ASN A 77 22.46 4.54 -19.26
C ASN A 77 21.12 5.10 -18.79
N THR A 78 20.37 4.32 -18.01
CA THR A 78 19.17 4.76 -17.31
C THR A 78 19.56 5.31 -15.94
N SER A 79 20.34 6.41 -15.92
CA SER A 79 21.18 6.79 -14.78
C SER A 79 20.53 7.69 -13.72
N ASN A 80 19.27 8.08 -13.87
CA ASN A 80 18.64 9.07 -12.98
C ASN A 80 17.38 8.49 -12.37
N CYS A 81 17.49 7.45 -11.55
CA CYS A 81 16.34 6.89 -10.87
C CYS A 81 16.64 6.75 -9.39
N SER A 82 16.33 7.79 -8.61
CA SER A 82 16.58 7.78 -7.17
C SER A 82 15.64 6.83 -6.44
N ASN A 83 14.35 6.86 -6.80
CA ASN A 83 13.32 5.97 -6.27
C ASN A 83 12.61 5.26 -7.40
N PHE A 84 12.35 3.96 -7.23
CA PHE A 84 11.53 3.23 -8.17
C PHE A 84 10.70 2.13 -7.53
N PHE A 85 9.54 1.93 -8.14
CA PHE A 85 8.63 0.85 -7.83
C PHE A 85 8.62 -0.15 -8.98
N VAL A 86 8.33 -1.40 -8.65
CA VAL A 86 8.36 -2.49 -9.63
C VAL A 86 7.01 -3.18 -9.71
N ASN A 87 6.71 -3.70 -10.90
CA ASN A 87 5.66 -4.65 -11.12
C ASN A 87 6.20 -5.78 -11.99
N LYS A 88 6.12 -7.02 -11.51
CA LYS A 88 6.63 -8.18 -12.22
C LYS A 88 5.63 -8.57 -13.31
N VAL A 89 6.05 -8.50 -14.56
CA VAL A 89 5.24 -8.86 -15.73
C VAL A 89 5.33 -10.36 -15.98
N ARG A 90 6.56 -10.89 -16.01
CA ARG A 90 6.91 -12.30 -16.23
C ARG A 90 8.15 -12.66 -15.42
N ASP A 91 8.56 -13.92 -15.43
CA ASP A 91 9.65 -14.42 -14.57
C ASP A 91 10.97 -13.66 -14.67
N ASP A 92 11.27 -13.08 -15.83
CA ASP A 92 12.46 -12.27 -16.07
C ASP A 92 12.15 -10.87 -16.61
N GLU A 93 10.90 -10.40 -16.50
CA GLU A 93 10.47 -9.12 -17.07
C GLU A 93 9.77 -8.27 -16.00
N TYR A 94 10.29 -7.06 -15.79
CA TYR A 94 9.80 -6.11 -14.82
C TYR A 94 9.44 -4.80 -15.51
N ILE A 95 8.33 -4.20 -15.12
CA ILE A 95 8.07 -2.79 -15.37
C ILE A 95 8.51 -2.02 -14.13
N ILE A 96 9.22 -0.93 -14.36
CA ILE A 96 9.74 -0.04 -13.33
C ILE A 96 9.09 1.32 -13.51
N ALA A 97 8.45 1.81 -12.45
CA ALA A 97 7.99 3.19 -12.34
C ALA A 97 9.07 3.97 -11.58
N CYS A 98 9.82 4.79 -12.31
CA CYS A 98 10.93 5.58 -11.81
C CYS A 98 10.50 7.01 -11.51
N THR A 99 10.89 7.56 -10.37
CA THR A 99 10.58 8.94 -10.02
C THR A 99 11.71 9.60 -9.21
N ASP A 100 11.86 10.90 -9.41
CA ASP A 100 12.78 11.75 -8.65
C ASP A 100 12.03 12.61 -7.62
N ASP A 101 10.70 12.77 -7.77
CA ASP A 101 9.86 13.69 -7.00
C ASP A 101 8.54 13.08 -6.49
N GLU A 102 8.31 11.78 -6.72
CA GLU A 102 7.08 11.03 -6.40
C GLU A 102 5.82 11.51 -7.14
N LEU A 103 5.96 12.46 -8.06
CA LEU A 103 4.86 13.06 -8.83
C LEU A 103 4.95 12.72 -10.31
N ASN A 104 6.16 12.77 -10.86
CA ASN A 104 6.46 12.50 -12.25
C ASN A 104 7.16 11.15 -12.37
N PHE A 105 6.52 10.24 -13.10
CA PHE A 105 7.01 8.89 -13.31
C PHE A 105 7.48 8.68 -14.75
N ARG A 106 8.69 8.13 -14.89
CA ARG A 106 9.19 7.54 -16.13
C ARG A 106 9.09 6.03 -16.01
N TYR A 107 8.64 5.37 -17.08
CA TYR A 107 8.43 3.94 -17.06
C TYR A 107 9.50 3.23 -17.86
N PHE A 108 10.04 2.16 -17.31
CA PHE A 108 11.04 1.33 -17.96
C PHE A 108 10.59 -0.12 -17.96
N VAL A 109 10.98 -0.86 -18.98
CA VAL A 109 10.92 -2.32 -18.97
C VAL A 109 12.34 -2.85 -18.78
N VAL A 110 12.49 -3.85 -17.94
CA VAL A 110 13.76 -4.51 -17.65
C VAL A 110 13.62 -6.01 -17.89
N TRP A 111 14.53 -6.56 -18.68
CA TRP A 111 14.63 -8.00 -18.93
C TRP A 111 15.88 -8.56 -18.23
N LEU A 112 15.67 -9.30 -17.14
CA LEU A 112 16.74 -9.83 -16.29
C LEU A 112 17.71 -10.73 -17.06
N PHE A 113 17.18 -11.68 -17.84
CA PHE A 113 17.98 -12.64 -18.59
C PHE A 113 18.96 -11.99 -19.57
N SER A 114 18.50 -10.98 -20.32
CA SER A 114 19.34 -10.28 -21.29
C SER A 114 20.11 -9.10 -20.71
N GLN A 115 19.85 -8.74 -19.45
CA GLN A 115 20.38 -7.55 -18.77
C GLN A 115 20.20 -6.26 -19.58
N LYS A 116 19.04 -6.13 -20.21
CA LYS A 116 18.65 -4.95 -20.98
C LYS A 116 17.53 -4.20 -20.27
N SER A 117 17.51 -2.89 -20.46
CA SER A 117 16.37 -2.06 -20.12
C SER A 117 16.05 -1.11 -21.27
N GLY A 118 14.80 -0.66 -21.32
CA GLY A 118 14.34 0.34 -22.27
C GLY A 118 13.30 1.24 -21.63
N GLU A 119 13.36 2.53 -21.96
CA GLU A 119 12.31 3.47 -21.59
C GLU A 119 11.06 3.18 -22.42
N LEU A 120 9.92 3.10 -21.74
CA LEU A 120 8.63 2.91 -22.38
C LEU A 120 8.15 4.26 -22.90
N ALA A 121 8.02 4.36 -24.22
CA ALA A 121 7.56 5.58 -24.85
C ALA A 121 6.09 5.86 -24.48
N PRO A 122 5.67 7.14 -24.34
CA PRO A 122 4.32 7.51 -23.90
C PRO A 122 3.17 7.01 -24.79
N ASP A 123 3.45 6.63 -26.03
CA ASP A 123 2.48 6.04 -26.97
C ASP A 123 2.29 4.53 -26.76
N VAL A 124 3.29 3.86 -26.16
CA VAL A 124 3.24 2.44 -25.81
C VAL A 124 2.50 2.21 -24.49
N ILE A 125 2.46 3.23 -23.62
CA ILE A 125 1.84 3.17 -22.31
C ILE A 125 0.62 4.08 -22.21
N LYS A 126 -0.44 3.59 -21.58
CA LYS A 126 -1.55 4.46 -21.14
C LYS A 126 -1.46 4.61 -19.64
N VAL A 127 -1.10 5.82 -19.20
CA VAL A 127 -1.07 6.17 -17.78
C VAL A 127 -2.40 6.80 -17.42
N TYR A 128 -3.10 6.21 -16.45
CA TYR A 128 -4.35 6.76 -15.95
C TYR A 128 -4.06 7.43 -14.62
N LYS A 129 -4.51 8.68 -14.48
CA LYS A 129 -4.51 9.33 -13.18
C LYS A 129 -5.50 8.61 -12.28
N GLU A 130 -5.06 8.22 -11.09
CA GLU A 130 -5.98 7.74 -10.07
C GLU A 130 -7.03 8.84 -9.86
N PRO A 131 -8.34 8.52 -9.88
CA PRO A 131 -9.35 9.53 -9.60
C PRO A 131 -9.06 10.08 -8.21
N GLU A 132 -8.89 11.41 -8.11
CA GLU A 132 -8.80 12.10 -6.84
C GLU A 132 -10.04 11.70 -6.04
N THR A 133 -9.87 10.75 -5.11
CA THR A 133 -10.91 10.43 -4.17
C THR A 133 -11.03 11.68 -3.32
N PHE A 134 -12.12 12.42 -3.54
CA PHE A 134 -12.49 13.57 -2.73
C PHE A 134 -12.36 13.14 -1.26
N LYS A 135 -11.26 13.54 -0.62
CA LYS A 135 -11.12 13.45 0.83
C LYS A 135 -12.16 14.42 1.36
N ASN A 136 -13.35 13.91 1.62
CA ASN A 136 -14.40 14.68 2.27
C ASN A 136 -13.81 15.22 3.56
N GLU A 137 -13.69 16.54 3.61
CA GLU A 137 -13.38 17.33 4.78
C GLU A 137 -14.30 16.89 5.93
N GLN A 138 -13.76 16.10 6.87
CA GLN A 138 -14.35 16.08 8.20
C GLN A 138 -13.88 17.34 8.91
N LYS A 139 -14.74 18.35 8.83
CA LYS A 139 -14.68 19.61 9.56
C LYS A 139 -15.23 19.43 10.97
#